data_AF-A0A1F8QLH1-F1
#
_entry.id   AF-A0A1F8QLH1-F1
#
_cell.length_a   1.000
_cell.length_b   1.000
_cell.length_c   1.000
_cell.angle_alpha   90.00
_cell.angle_beta   90.00
_cell.angle_gamma   90.00
#
_symmetry.space_group_name_H-M   'P 1'
#
loop_
_entity.id
_entity.type
_entity.pdbx_description
1 polymer ?
#
loop_
_entity_poly.entity_id
_entity_poly.type
_entity_poly.pdbx_seq_one_letter_code
_entity_poly.pdbx_strand_id
1 'polypeptide(L)'
;MNDYIRQTSDKIKQFSNLQSGWHYGEGIAPKPEIIDLALLLNRQARMAGFTETDAFPGVYGEIQVTAYHKSIYFEFTIEPDKKITFVYERDNSTIIYEEGLSLVQVLAKLDFWGVKWISSESSIQNTMTPGRIASKASPFAIPVMEAESRLSTENVLSVTPVEYASILSAFTESFQGPPQYSGGYRRQLSRTFAHT
;
A
#
# COMPACT_ATOMS: atom_id res chain seq x y z
N MET A 1 10.14 19.01 -9.07
CA MET A 1 10.47 17.58 -9.26
C MET A 1 10.27 16.93 -7.89
N ASN A 2 9.31 16.00 -7.75
CA ASN A 2 8.92 15.45 -6.44
C ASN A 2 10.09 14.71 -5.78
N ASP A 3 10.48 15.15 -4.59
CA ASP A 3 11.68 14.71 -3.89
C ASP A 3 11.53 13.29 -3.31
N TYR A 4 10.29 12.87 -3.01
CA TYR A 4 9.96 11.57 -2.42
C TYR A 4 10.56 10.37 -3.15
N ILE A 5 10.58 10.39 -4.48
CA ILE A 5 11.00 9.21 -5.25
C ILE A 5 12.50 8.99 -5.16
N ARG A 6 13.25 10.10 -5.11
CA ARG A 6 14.70 10.05 -4.89
C ARG A 6 14.98 9.58 -3.47
N GLN A 7 14.24 10.10 -2.49
CA GLN A 7 14.35 9.69 -1.09
C GLN A 7 14.09 8.19 -0.94
N THR A 8 13.02 7.65 -1.54
CA THR A 8 12.69 6.22 -1.50
C THR A 8 13.73 5.37 -2.20
N SER A 9 14.25 5.79 -3.36
CA SER A 9 15.36 5.09 -4.01
C SER A 9 16.63 5.07 -3.16
N ASP A 10 16.96 6.16 -2.48
CA ASP A 10 18.14 6.20 -1.61
C ASP A 10 17.93 5.37 -0.33
N LYS A 11 16.70 5.35 0.22
CA LYS A 11 16.29 4.46 1.32
C LYS A 11 16.45 2.98 0.93
N ILE A 12 15.95 2.58 -0.25
CA ILE A 12 16.10 1.22 -0.79
C ILE A 12 17.58 0.81 -0.88
N LYS A 13 18.44 1.68 -1.40
CA LYS A 13 19.89 1.39 -1.47
C LYS A 13 20.51 1.19 -0.09
N GLN A 14 20.07 1.97 0.90
CA GLN A 14 20.59 1.86 2.26
C GLN A 14 20.26 0.51 2.92
N PHE A 15 19.24 -0.21 2.46
CA PHE A 15 18.91 -1.54 2.99
C PHE A 15 20.04 -2.56 2.77
N SER A 16 20.92 -2.35 1.77
CA SER A 16 22.14 -3.17 1.59
C SER A 16 23.11 -3.10 2.78
N ASN A 17 23.04 -2.05 3.58
CA ASN A 17 23.94 -1.81 4.71
C ASN A 17 23.37 -2.31 6.05
N LEU A 18 22.21 -2.96 6.05
CA LEU A 18 21.62 -3.49 7.27
C LEU A 18 22.54 -4.57 7.87
N GLN A 19 22.80 -4.45 9.17
CA GLN A 19 23.60 -5.43 9.89
C GLN A 19 22.78 -6.70 10.12
N SER A 20 23.44 -7.87 10.13
CA SER A 20 22.78 -9.10 10.57
C SER A 20 22.28 -8.95 12.02
N GLY A 21 21.04 -9.36 12.25
CA GLY A 21 20.34 -9.23 13.53
C GLY A 21 19.67 -7.87 13.78
N TRP A 22 19.56 -6.99 12.78
CA TRP A 22 18.99 -5.64 12.96
C TRP A 22 17.54 -5.63 13.50
N HIS A 23 16.79 -6.70 13.28
CA HIS A 23 15.43 -6.90 13.77
C HIS A 23 15.40 -8.01 14.82
N TYR A 24 15.48 -7.62 16.11
CA TYR A 24 15.46 -8.53 17.28
C TYR A 24 16.43 -9.73 17.20
N GLY A 25 17.57 -9.58 16.52
CA GLY A 25 18.55 -10.66 16.35
C GLY A 25 18.32 -11.56 15.14
N GLU A 26 17.22 -11.40 14.38
CA GLU A 26 16.89 -12.25 13.23
C GLU A 26 17.12 -11.56 11.87
N GLY A 27 17.01 -10.23 11.82
CA GLY A 27 16.99 -9.48 10.56
C GLY A 27 18.22 -9.71 9.65
N ILE A 28 17.99 -9.91 8.36
CA ILE A 28 19.06 -10.00 7.36
C ILE A 28 18.93 -8.88 6.31
N ALA A 29 20.07 -8.48 5.73
CA ALA A 29 20.07 -7.52 4.63
C ALA A 29 19.50 -8.16 3.35
N PRO A 30 18.69 -7.43 2.56
CA PRO A 30 18.27 -7.87 1.24
C PRO A 30 19.46 -8.14 0.31
N LYS A 31 19.31 -9.16 -0.54
CA LYS A 31 20.32 -9.45 -1.58
C LYS A 31 20.34 -8.35 -2.66
N PRO A 32 21.47 -8.12 -3.35
CA PRO A 32 21.56 -7.11 -4.41
C PRO A 32 20.45 -7.21 -5.47
N GLU A 33 20.07 -8.42 -5.86
CA GLU A 33 19.01 -8.61 -6.87
C GLU A 33 17.63 -8.16 -6.38
N ILE A 34 17.36 -8.26 -5.08
CA ILE A 34 16.11 -7.79 -4.48
C ILE A 34 16.08 -6.26 -4.44
N ILE A 35 17.22 -5.63 -4.15
CA ILE A 35 17.39 -4.17 -4.19
C ILE A 35 17.15 -3.65 -5.62
N ASP A 36 17.74 -4.30 -6.62
CA ASP A 36 17.57 -3.90 -8.03
C ASP A 36 16.10 -4.01 -8.47
N LEU A 37 15.40 -5.08 -8.07
CA LEU A 37 13.97 -5.24 -8.33
C LEU A 37 13.12 -4.16 -7.65
N ALA A 38 13.44 -3.82 -6.39
CA ALA A 38 12.75 -2.77 -5.65
C ALA A 38 12.93 -1.39 -6.28
N LEU A 39 14.16 -1.06 -6.71
CA LEU A 39 14.45 0.18 -7.43
C LEU A 39 13.70 0.25 -8.76
N LEU A 40 13.61 -0.86 -9.49
CA LEU A 40 12.84 -0.94 -10.72
C LEU A 40 11.35 -0.72 -10.47
N LEU A 41 10.76 -1.38 -9.48
CA LEU A 41 9.34 -1.20 -9.13
C LEU A 41 9.05 0.24 -8.69
N ASN A 42 9.88 0.84 -7.85
CA ASN A 42 9.74 2.25 -7.45
C ASN A 42 9.74 3.19 -8.67
N ARG A 43 10.65 2.95 -9.62
CA ARG A 43 10.71 3.72 -10.88
C ARG A 43 9.45 3.52 -11.73
N GLN A 44 8.92 2.30 -11.80
CA GLN A 44 7.75 1.99 -12.61
C GLN A 44 6.46 2.53 -11.99
N ALA A 45 6.32 2.47 -10.67
CA ALA A 45 5.23 3.12 -9.96
C ALA A 45 5.18 4.62 -10.29
N ARG A 46 6.33 5.31 -10.30
CA ARG A 46 6.39 6.71 -10.76
C ARG A 46 5.89 6.87 -12.19
N MET A 47 6.36 6.03 -13.11
CA MET A 47 5.97 6.12 -14.51
C MET A 47 4.47 5.86 -14.71
N ALA A 48 3.86 5.08 -13.83
CA ALA A 48 2.41 4.85 -13.78
C ALA A 48 1.62 6.03 -13.19
N GLY A 49 2.27 7.06 -12.64
CA GLY A 49 1.61 8.29 -12.14
C GLY A 49 1.51 8.40 -10.62
N PHE A 50 2.10 7.47 -9.86
CA PHE A 50 2.20 7.60 -8.41
C PHE A 50 3.13 8.76 -8.02
N THR A 51 2.64 9.62 -7.13
CA THR A 51 3.35 10.84 -6.71
C THR A 51 4.17 10.65 -5.44
N GLU A 52 3.78 9.68 -4.63
CA GLU A 52 4.37 9.35 -3.33
C GLU A 52 4.68 7.85 -3.29
N THR A 53 5.89 7.52 -2.86
CA THR A 53 6.31 6.14 -2.65
C THR A 53 7.11 6.05 -1.35
N ASP A 54 7.10 4.89 -0.71
CA ASP A 54 8.00 4.58 0.41
C ASP A 54 8.45 3.12 0.31
N ALA A 55 9.46 2.74 1.08
CA ALA A 55 9.95 1.37 1.14
C ALA A 55 10.34 0.97 2.56
N PHE A 56 10.21 -0.33 2.85
CA PHE A 56 10.54 -0.92 4.14
C PHE A 56 11.32 -2.22 3.92
N PRO A 57 12.40 -2.46 4.69
CA PRO A 57 13.06 -3.75 4.69
C PRO A 57 12.23 -4.71 5.54
N GLY A 58 12.01 -5.93 5.04
CA GLY A 58 11.47 -6.99 5.87
C GLY A 58 12.57 -7.84 6.51
N VAL A 59 12.15 -8.72 7.41
CA VAL A 59 13.04 -9.41 8.36
C VAL A 59 13.95 -10.40 7.64
N TYR A 60 13.44 -11.09 6.62
CA TYR A 60 14.11 -12.19 5.92
C TYR A 60 14.72 -11.76 4.58
N GLY A 61 15.03 -10.46 4.44
CA GLY A 61 15.69 -9.90 3.26
C GLY A 61 14.73 -9.53 2.13
N GLU A 62 13.43 -9.55 2.39
CA GLU A 62 12.40 -8.96 1.54
C GLU A 62 12.45 -7.43 1.56
N ILE A 63 11.93 -6.80 0.50
CA ILE A 63 11.70 -5.36 0.46
C ILE A 63 10.25 -5.11 0.08
N GLN A 64 9.55 -4.36 0.93
CA GLN A 64 8.23 -3.84 0.64
C GLN A 64 8.36 -2.44 0.02
N VAL A 65 7.73 -2.23 -1.14
CA VAL A 65 7.61 -0.94 -1.80
C VAL A 65 6.14 -0.55 -1.81
N THR A 66 5.84 0.66 -1.39
CA THR A 66 4.49 1.21 -1.33
C THR A 66 4.36 2.41 -2.25
N ALA A 67 3.19 2.58 -2.86
CA ALA A 67 2.90 3.68 -3.77
C ALA A 67 1.50 4.22 -3.53
N TYR A 68 1.38 5.55 -3.43
CA TYR A 68 0.17 6.25 -3.01
C TYR A 68 -0.28 7.27 -4.06
N HIS A 69 -1.59 7.30 -4.33
CA HIS A 69 -2.22 8.33 -5.14
C HIS A 69 -3.67 8.55 -4.68
N LYS A 70 -3.95 9.68 -4.02
CA LYS A 70 -5.27 10.01 -3.46
C LYS A 70 -5.72 8.87 -2.51
N SER A 71 -6.85 8.21 -2.77
CA SER A 71 -7.33 7.09 -1.96
C SER A 71 -6.90 5.70 -2.44
N ILE A 72 -5.96 5.64 -3.39
CA ILE A 72 -5.39 4.39 -3.91
C ILE A 72 -4.04 4.13 -3.24
N TYR A 73 -3.86 2.90 -2.80
CA TYR A 73 -2.64 2.39 -2.19
C TYR A 73 -2.23 1.08 -2.86
N PHE A 74 -1.02 1.02 -3.40
CA PHE A 74 -0.40 -0.21 -3.90
C PHE A 74 0.77 -0.60 -2.99
N GLU A 75 0.85 -1.89 -2.70
CA GLU A 75 1.95 -2.51 -1.97
C GLU A 75 2.56 -3.62 -2.80
N PHE A 76 3.88 -3.68 -2.83
CA PHE A 76 4.66 -4.71 -3.49
C PHE A 76 5.68 -5.26 -2.50
N THR A 77 5.54 -6.50 -2.08
CA THR A 77 6.53 -7.18 -1.24
C THR A 77 7.35 -8.12 -2.11
N ILE A 78 8.65 -7.86 -2.21
CA ILE A 78 9.58 -8.60 -3.06
C ILE A 78 10.31 -9.61 -2.18
N GLU A 79 9.94 -10.87 -2.32
CA GLU A 79 10.45 -11.98 -1.52
C GLU A 79 11.88 -12.37 -1.94
N PRO A 80 12.66 -13.06 -1.07
CA PRO A 80 14.04 -13.47 -1.38
C PRO A 80 14.20 -14.41 -2.59
N ASP A 81 13.11 -15.07 -3.01
CA ASP A 81 13.05 -15.92 -4.20
C ASP A 81 12.61 -15.16 -5.47
N LYS A 82 12.51 -13.83 -5.37
CA LYS A 82 12.09 -12.88 -6.42
C LYS A 82 10.62 -12.99 -6.81
N LYS A 83 9.81 -13.70 -6.03
CA LYS A 83 8.35 -13.59 -6.13
C LYS A 83 7.88 -12.29 -5.50
N ILE A 84 6.75 -11.80 -6.00
CA ILE A 84 6.17 -10.54 -5.53
C ILE A 84 4.76 -10.81 -5.04
N THR A 85 4.48 -10.35 -3.83
CA THR A 85 3.12 -10.18 -3.32
C THR A 85 2.65 -8.78 -3.66
N PHE A 86 1.45 -8.68 -4.23
CA PHE A 86 0.84 -7.44 -4.65
C PHE A 86 -0.46 -7.22 -3.89
N VAL A 87 -0.57 -6.04 -3.26
CA VAL A 87 -1.80 -5.57 -2.64
C VAL A 87 -2.24 -4.28 -3.31
N TYR A 88 -3.53 -4.19 -3.62
CA TYR A 88 -4.18 -2.94 -3.99
C TYR A 88 -5.35 -2.68 -3.06
N GLU A 89 -5.29 -1.51 -2.42
CA GLU A 89 -6.36 -1.00 -1.58
C GLU A 89 -6.94 0.30 -2.12
N ARG A 90 -8.22 0.49 -1.85
CA ARG A 90 -8.95 1.73 -2.10
C ARG A 90 -9.84 2.04 -0.92
N ASP A 91 -9.82 3.30 -0.47
CA ASP A 91 -10.68 3.77 0.63
C ASP A 91 -10.57 2.83 1.86
N ASN A 92 -9.33 2.45 2.19
CA ASN A 92 -8.95 1.57 3.31
C ASN A 92 -9.52 0.13 3.22
N SER A 93 -9.94 -0.30 2.04
CA SER A 93 -10.41 -1.67 1.79
C SER A 93 -9.49 -2.36 0.79
N THR A 94 -9.03 -3.56 1.11
CA THR A 94 -8.26 -4.40 0.19
C THR A 94 -9.16 -4.89 -0.95
N ILE A 95 -8.80 -4.50 -2.18
CA ILE A 95 -9.55 -4.84 -3.40
C ILE A 95 -8.91 -6.03 -4.10
N ILE A 96 -7.56 -6.07 -4.15
CA ILE A 96 -6.80 -7.16 -4.76
C ILE A 96 -5.68 -7.56 -3.80
N TYR A 97 -5.50 -8.87 -3.64
CA TYR A 97 -4.38 -9.48 -2.95
C TYR A 97 -3.92 -10.69 -3.79
N GLU A 98 -2.68 -10.68 -4.23
CA GLU A 98 -2.11 -11.75 -5.06
C GLU A 98 -0.66 -12.03 -4.67
N GLU A 99 -0.32 -13.30 -4.49
CA GLU A 99 1.03 -13.76 -4.14
C GLU A 99 1.71 -14.49 -5.31
N GLY A 100 3.03 -14.68 -5.20
CA GLY A 100 3.76 -15.54 -6.13
C GLY A 100 3.91 -14.96 -7.54
N LEU A 101 3.67 -13.65 -7.71
CA LEU A 101 3.75 -12.97 -9.00
C LEU A 101 5.20 -12.84 -9.46
N SER A 102 5.40 -12.94 -10.76
CA SER A 102 6.65 -12.51 -11.39
C SER A 102 6.65 -11.00 -11.61
N LEU A 103 7.85 -10.41 -11.74
CA LEU A 103 8.00 -9.00 -12.08
C LEU A 103 7.18 -8.59 -13.31
N VAL A 104 7.19 -9.41 -14.38
CA VAL A 104 6.46 -9.11 -15.62
C VAL A 104 4.95 -8.97 -15.37
N GLN A 105 4.37 -9.85 -14.54
CA GLN A 105 2.95 -9.77 -14.18
C GLN A 105 2.63 -8.51 -13.37
N VAL A 106 3.50 -8.13 -12.44
CA VAL A 106 3.35 -6.90 -11.64
C VAL A 106 3.45 -5.65 -12.50
N LEU A 107 4.40 -5.60 -13.44
CA LEU A 107 4.54 -4.48 -14.37
C LEU A 107 3.32 -4.34 -15.29
N ALA A 108 2.78 -5.45 -15.79
CA ALA A 108 1.55 -5.43 -16.59
C ALA A 108 0.35 -4.86 -15.79
N LYS A 109 0.28 -5.11 -14.49
CA LYS A 109 -0.72 -4.49 -13.61
C LYS A 109 -0.51 -2.98 -13.49
N LEU A 110 0.73 -2.54 -13.25
CA LEU A 110 1.06 -1.10 -13.18
C LEU A 110 0.70 -0.36 -14.47
N ASP A 111 1.01 -0.94 -15.64
CA ASP A 111 0.67 -0.36 -16.94
C ASP A 111 -0.85 -0.21 -17.13
N PHE A 112 -1.61 -1.25 -16.78
CA PHE A 112 -3.08 -1.21 -16.85
C PHE A 112 -3.65 -0.07 -16.00
N TRP A 113 -3.14 0.15 -14.80
CA TRP A 113 -3.59 1.21 -13.92
C TRP A 113 -3.14 2.60 -14.36
N GLY A 114 -1.91 2.75 -14.87
CA GLY A 114 -1.40 4.01 -15.40
C GLY A 114 -2.28 4.55 -16.54
N VAL A 115 -2.67 3.69 -17.49
CA VAL A 115 -3.59 4.08 -18.58
C VAL A 115 -4.96 4.50 -18.05
N LYS A 116 -5.49 3.76 -17.06
CA LYS A 116 -6.79 4.03 -16.46
C LYS A 116 -6.83 5.37 -15.71
N TRP A 117 -5.73 5.79 -15.08
CA TRP A 117 -5.67 7.08 -14.41
C TRP A 117 -5.57 8.25 -15.36
N ILE A 118 -4.70 8.17 -16.37
CA ILE A 118 -4.51 9.25 -17.36
C ILE A 118 -5.85 9.57 -18.06
N SER A 119 -6.61 8.52 -18.42
CA SER A 119 -7.92 8.68 -19.05
C SER A 119 -8.97 9.31 -18.13
N SER A 120 -8.93 9.03 -16.82
CA SER A 120 -9.93 9.54 -15.87
C SER A 120 -9.72 11.03 -15.52
N GLU A 121 -8.49 11.52 -15.46
CA GLU A 121 -8.22 12.94 -15.18
C GLU A 121 -8.53 13.86 -16.37
N SER A 122 -8.44 13.35 -17.60
CA SER A 122 -8.69 14.12 -18.82
C SER A 122 -10.16 14.50 -19.04
N SER A 123 -11.09 13.87 -18.31
CA SER A 123 -12.55 14.04 -18.46
C SER A 123 -13.15 15.12 -17.55
N ILE A 124 -12.35 15.79 -16.70
CA ILE A 124 -12.82 17.00 -16.01
C ILE A 124 -12.79 18.15 -17.01
N GLN A 125 -13.75 18.10 -17.94
CA GLN A 125 -14.02 19.18 -18.86
C GLN A 125 -14.51 20.35 -17.99
N ASN A 126 -13.69 21.39 -17.87
CA ASN A 126 -14.10 22.67 -17.31
C ASN A 126 -15.31 23.16 -18.11
N THR A 127 -16.51 22.82 -17.63
CA THR A 127 -17.74 23.53 -18.00
C THR A 127 -17.70 24.88 -17.28
N MET A 128 -16.68 25.70 -17.57
CA MET A 128 -16.76 27.13 -17.38
C MET A 128 -17.74 27.61 -18.42
N THR A 129 -19.02 27.63 -18.06
CA THR A 129 -20.02 28.44 -18.77
C THR A 129 -19.43 29.85 -18.83
N PRO A 130 -19.14 30.41 -20.02
CA PRO A 130 -18.70 31.79 -20.11
C PRO A 130 -19.79 32.62 -19.45
N GLY A 131 -19.45 33.27 -18.34
CA GLY A 131 -20.34 34.20 -17.67
C GLY A 131 -20.74 35.26 -18.70
N ARG A 132 -21.98 35.15 -19.21
CA ARG A 132 -22.59 36.18 -20.03
C ARG A 132 -22.53 37.47 -19.21
N ILE A 133 -21.74 38.43 -19.68
CA ILE A 133 -21.80 39.81 -19.24
C ILE A 133 -23.27 40.22 -19.35
N ALA A 134 -23.85 40.61 -18.23
CA ALA A 134 -25.25 40.91 -18.08
C ALA A 134 -25.67 42.04 -19.02
N SER A 135 -26.44 41.71 -20.06
CA SER A 135 -27.26 42.68 -20.77
C SER A 135 -28.49 42.99 -19.91
N LYS A 136 -28.56 44.23 -19.48
CA LYS A 136 -29.64 44.85 -18.71
C LYS A 136 -30.86 45.02 -19.64
N ALA A 137 -31.95 44.26 -19.43
CA ALA A 137 -33.27 44.56 -20.00
C ALA A 137 -34.43 43.94 -19.19
N SER A 138 -35.56 44.66 -19.28
CA SER A 138 -36.79 44.76 -18.48
C SER A 138 -37.62 43.50 -18.12
N PRO A 139 -38.56 43.63 -17.15
CA PRO A 139 -39.34 42.54 -16.59
C PRO A 139 -40.52 42.18 -17.49
N PHE A 140 -40.74 40.90 -17.75
CA PHE A 140 -42.01 40.41 -18.24
C PHE A 140 -42.48 39.19 -17.45
N ALA A 141 -43.79 39.22 -17.23
CA ALA A 141 -44.61 38.39 -16.38
C ALA A 141 -44.38 36.87 -16.49
N ILE A 142 -44.52 36.25 -15.33
CA ILE A 142 -44.68 34.83 -15.07
C ILE A 142 -45.92 34.28 -15.80
N PRO A 143 -45.86 33.05 -16.32
CA PRO A 143 -46.93 32.10 -16.06
C PRO A 143 -46.42 30.98 -15.14
N VAL A 144 -47.11 30.85 -14.01
CA VAL A 144 -46.99 29.75 -13.07
C VAL A 144 -47.47 28.51 -13.82
N MET A 145 -46.57 27.55 -14.01
CA MET A 145 -46.95 26.19 -14.39
C MET A 145 -46.65 25.31 -13.19
N GLU A 146 -47.70 24.95 -12.46
CA GLU A 146 -47.66 23.89 -11.46
C GLU A 146 -47.28 22.59 -12.17
N ALA A 147 -46.05 22.14 -11.93
CA ALA A 147 -45.66 20.77 -12.21
C ALA A 147 -45.96 19.96 -10.95
N GLU A 148 -47.03 19.18 -11.00
CA GLU A 148 -47.36 18.18 -9.98
C GLU A 148 -46.21 17.19 -9.83
N SER A 149 -45.50 17.30 -8.71
CA SER A 149 -44.50 16.32 -8.29
C SER A 149 -45.23 15.11 -7.72
N ARG A 150 -45.42 14.09 -8.56
CA ARG A 150 -45.83 12.75 -8.11
C ARG A 150 -44.72 12.13 -7.27
N LEU A 151 -44.89 12.18 -5.95
CA LEU A 151 -44.19 11.34 -4.98
C LEU A 151 -44.46 9.87 -5.31
N SER A 152 -43.42 9.16 -5.74
CA SER A 152 -43.48 7.71 -5.89
C SER A 152 -43.26 7.06 -4.54
N THR A 153 -44.16 6.13 -4.27
CA THR A 153 -44.36 5.36 -3.06
C THR A 153 -43.16 4.46 -2.73
N GLU A 154 -43.02 4.25 -1.43
CA GLU A 154 -42.12 3.38 -0.69
C GLU A 154 -41.97 1.98 -1.32
N ASN A 155 -40.73 1.54 -1.48
CA ASN A 155 -40.39 0.12 -1.44
C ASN A 155 -39.66 -0.12 -0.11
N VAL A 156 -40.43 -0.54 0.90
CA VAL A 156 -39.89 -1.12 2.14
C VAL A 156 -39.28 -2.47 1.76
N LEU A 157 -37.95 -2.54 1.80
CA LEU A 157 -37.22 -3.80 1.71
C LEU A 157 -37.21 -4.44 3.10
N SER A 158 -38.02 -5.48 3.32
CA SER A 158 -37.92 -6.30 4.53
C SER A 158 -36.65 -7.14 4.45
N VAL A 159 -35.56 -6.62 5.02
CA VAL A 159 -34.37 -7.41 5.31
C VAL A 159 -34.68 -8.29 6.51
N THR A 160 -34.80 -9.59 6.27
CA THR A 160 -34.74 -10.60 7.34
C THR A 160 -33.36 -10.51 8.02
N PRO A 161 -33.30 -10.38 9.36
CA PRO A 161 -32.02 -10.53 10.05
C PRO A 161 -31.56 -11.99 9.92
N VAL A 162 -30.47 -12.20 9.18
CA VAL A 162 -29.69 -13.43 9.29
C VAL A 162 -28.96 -13.35 10.62
N GLU A 163 -29.45 -14.13 11.57
CA GLU A 163 -28.86 -14.33 12.88
C GLU A 163 -27.53 -15.08 12.70
N TYR A 164 -26.41 -14.35 12.71
CA TYR A 164 -25.09 -14.97 12.75
C TYR A 164 -24.79 -15.42 14.17
N ALA A 165 -24.78 -16.74 14.39
CA ALA A 165 -24.24 -17.35 15.58
C ALA A 165 -22.74 -17.00 15.68
N SER A 166 -22.37 -16.20 16.68
CA SER A 166 -20.97 -15.96 17.03
C SER A 166 -20.39 -17.20 17.68
N ILE A 167 -19.64 -18.00 16.92
CA ILE A 167 -18.76 -19.05 17.46
C ILE A 167 -17.35 -18.48 17.51
N LEU A 168 -17.01 -17.84 18.64
CA LEU A 168 -15.62 -17.58 19.00
C LEU A 168 -15.43 -17.86 20.49
N SER A 169 -15.30 -19.14 20.82
CA SER A 169 -14.67 -19.60 22.06
C SER A 169 -13.28 -20.14 21.73
N ALA A 170 -12.33 -19.24 21.52
CA ALA A 170 -10.91 -19.58 21.58
C ALA A 170 -10.43 -19.33 23.02
N PHE A 171 -10.53 -20.35 23.85
CA PHE A 171 -9.80 -20.41 25.12
C PHE A 171 -8.31 -20.47 24.80
N THR A 172 -7.58 -19.39 25.08
CA THR A 172 -6.12 -19.48 25.22
C THR A 172 -5.83 -19.73 26.69
N GLU A 173 -5.48 -20.96 27.02
CA GLU A 173 -5.05 -21.36 28.35
C GLU A 173 -3.72 -20.64 28.66
N SER A 174 -3.75 -19.70 29.61
CA SER A 174 -2.56 -18.97 30.03
C SER A 174 -1.65 -19.92 30.82
N PHE A 175 -0.59 -20.41 30.19
CA PHE A 175 0.44 -21.18 30.88
C PHE A 175 1.27 -20.26 31.78
N GLN A 176 0.94 -20.19 33.07
CA GLN A 176 1.78 -19.55 34.10
C GLN A 176 2.88 -20.52 34.54
N GLY A 177 3.90 -20.67 33.70
CA GLY A 177 5.18 -21.26 34.09
C GLY A 177 6.21 -20.16 34.35
N PRO A 178 6.96 -20.18 35.46
CA PRO A 178 8.07 -19.24 35.66
C PRO A 178 9.15 -19.48 34.59
N PRO A 179 9.69 -18.43 33.94
CA PRO A 179 10.76 -18.57 32.98
C PRO A 179 12.03 -19.03 33.71
N GLN A 180 12.42 -20.30 33.53
CA GLN A 180 13.72 -20.79 33.95
C GLN A 180 14.79 -20.31 32.96
N TYR A 181 15.41 -19.17 33.28
CA TYR A 181 16.62 -18.71 32.62
C TYR A 181 17.84 -19.35 33.27
N SER A 182 18.50 -20.28 32.57
CA SER A 182 19.79 -20.86 32.97
C SER A 182 20.90 -20.43 32.00
N GLY A 183 21.21 -19.13 32.00
CA GLY A 183 22.35 -18.57 31.25
C GLY A 183 23.66 -18.69 32.04
N GLY A 184 24.27 -19.88 32.04
CA GLY A 184 25.60 -20.10 32.60
C GLY A 184 26.70 -19.53 31.70
N TYR A 185 27.25 -18.37 32.06
CA TYR A 185 28.47 -17.82 31.45
C TYR A 185 29.69 -18.68 31.85
N ARG A 186 30.14 -19.55 30.96
CA ARG A 186 31.42 -20.28 31.09
C ARG A 186 32.50 -19.49 30.35
N ARG A 187 33.33 -18.72 31.07
CA ARG A 187 34.58 -18.16 30.53
C ARG A 187 35.57 -19.31 30.32
N GLN A 188 35.98 -19.55 29.06
CA GLN A 188 37.16 -20.34 28.73
C GLN A 188 38.35 -19.43 28.42
N LEU A 189 39.51 -19.97 28.79
CA LEU A 189 40.83 -19.35 28.94
C LEU A 189 41.48 -18.93 27.61
N SER A 190 42.32 -17.91 27.67
CA SER A 190 43.42 -17.73 26.72
C SER A 190 44.74 -17.84 27.48
N ARG A 191 45.46 -18.95 27.24
CA ARG A 191 46.85 -19.16 27.63
C ARG A 191 47.74 -18.46 26.61
N THR A 192 48.58 -17.55 27.06
CA THR A 192 49.66 -16.97 26.25
C THR A 192 50.91 -17.85 26.42
N PHE A 193 51.41 -18.40 25.31
CA PHE A 193 52.75 -19.01 25.26
C PHE A 193 53.78 -17.91 24.96
N ALA A 194 54.83 -17.85 25.77
CA ALA A 194 56.04 -17.08 25.48
C ALA A 194 56.98 -17.95 24.63
N HIS A 195 57.51 -17.39 23.54
CA HIS A 195 58.66 -17.93 22.83
C HIS A 195 59.92 -17.17 23.27
N THR A 196 60.91 -17.98 23.63
CA THR A 196 62.36 -17.69 23.75
C THR A 196 62.94 -17.00 22.54
#